data_AF-Q2IY63-F1
#
_entry.id   AF-Q2IY63-F1
#
_cell.length_a   1.000
_cell.length_b   1.000
_cell.length_c   1.000
_cell.angle_alpha   90.00
_cell.angle_beta   90.00
_cell.angle_gamma   90.00
#
_symmetry.space_group_name_H-M   'P 1'
#
loop_
_entity.id
_entity.type
_entity.pdbx_description
1 polymer ?
#
loop_
_entity_poly.entity_id
_entity_poly.type
_entity_poly.pdbx_seq_one_letter_code
_entity_poly.pdbx_strand_id
1 'polypeptide(L)' 'MRKLIQFDDDTFDKLKQLGRDRMGTLQELADEAFADLLKKHGVPIDLNDALRKSAAASNAQRKQ' A
#
# COMPACT_ATOMS: atom_id res chain seq x y z
N MET A 1 2.85 2.06 -17.57
CA MET A 1 2.66 0.60 -17.63
C MET A 1 1.32 0.26 -16.99
N ARG A 2 0.47 -0.57 -17.62
CA ARG A 2 -0.78 -1.05 -17.01
C ARG A 2 -0.49 -2.36 -16.27
N LYS A 3 -0.82 -2.42 -14.98
CA LYS A 3 -0.82 -3.67 -14.20
C LYS A 3 -2.27 -4.12 -14.03
N LEU A 4 -2.53 -5.42 -14.15
CA LEU A 4 -3.86 -6.01 -14.01
C LEU A 4 -3.81 -7.04 -12.89
N ILE A 5 -4.81 -6.99 -11.99
CA ILE A 5 -5.03 -7.97 -10.93
C ILE A 5 -6.39 -8.59 -11.20
N GLN A 6 -6.43 -9.91 -11.29
CA GLN A 6 -7.67 -10.64 -11.47
C GLN A 6 -8.26 -10.97 -10.10
N PHE A 7 -9.57 -10.79 -9.97
CA PHE A 7 -10.38 -11.26 -8.87
C PHE A 7 -11.37 -12.29 -9.41
N ASP A 8 -11.73 -13.27 -8.60
CA ASP A 8 -12.96 -14.03 -8.85
C ASP A 8 -14.19 -13.12 -8.62
N ASP A 9 -15.31 -13.49 -9.24
CA ASP A 9 -16.51 -12.67 -9.26
C ASP A 9 -17.06 -12.42 -7.85
N ASP A 10 -17.08 -13.46 -7.00
CA ASP A 10 -17.55 -13.37 -5.61
C ASP A 10 -16.71 -12.40 -4.77
N THR A 11 -15.38 -12.49 -4.87
CA THR A 11 -14.46 -11.59 -4.18
C THR A 11 -14.63 -10.16 -4.69
N PHE A 12 -14.75 -9.96 -6.00
CA PHE A 12 -14.92 -8.63 -6.57
C PHE A 12 -16.22 -7.97 -6.11
N ASP A 13 -17.32 -8.72 -6.05
CA ASP A 13 -18.60 -8.21 -5.56
C ASP A 13 -18.55 -7.83 -4.08
N LYS A 14 -17.89 -8.64 -3.25
CA LYS A 14 -17.66 -8.31 -1.83
C LYS A 14 -16.80 -7.06 -1.66
N LEU A 15 -15.75 -6.90 -2.46
CA LEU A 15 -14.89 -5.71 -2.41
C LEU A 15 -15.65 -4.44 -2.85
N LYS A 16 -16.47 -4.52 -3.90
CA LYS A 16 -17.35 -3.41 -4.31
C LYS A 16 -18.37 -3.05 -3.24
N GLN A 17 -18.97 -4.05 -2.58
CA GLN A 17 -19.90 -3.83 -1.48
C GLN A 17 -19.20 -3.14 -0.31
N LEU A 18 -18.04 -3.64 0.10
CA LEU A 18 -17.25 -3.06 1.18
C LEU A 18 -16.86 -1.60 0.90
N GLY A 19 -16.49 -1.28 -0.33
CA GLY A 19 -16.24 0.10 -0.75
C GLY A 19 -17.45 1.00 -0.54
N ARG A 20 -18.64 0.55 -1.01
CA ARG A 20 -19.90 1.29 -0.83
C ARG A 20 -20.28 1.49 0.63
N ASP A 21 -20.12 0.44 1.45
CA ASP A 21 -20.43 0.49 2.88
C ASP A 21 -19.55 1.51 3.63
N ARG A 22 -18.33 1.75 3.15
CA ARG A 22 -17.40 2.76 3.67
C ARG A 22 -17.52 4.14 2.98
N MET A 23 -18.54 4.34 2.14
CA MET A 23 -18.71 5.56 1.31
C MET A 23 -17.48 5.87 0.43
N GLY A 24 -16.75 4.85 -0.01
CA GLY A 24 -15.54 4.98 -0.82
C GLY A 24 -15.58 4.13 -2.09
N THR A 25 -14.47 4.17 -2.82
CA THR A 25 -14.26 3.41 -4.04
C THR A 25 -13.42 2.15 -3.78
N LEU A 26 -13.50 1.19 -4.69
CA LEU A 26 -12.60 0.02 -4.68
C LEU A 26 -11.12 0.44 -4.75
N GLN A 27 -10.82 1.53 -5.45
CA GLN A 27 -9.45 2.04 -5.58
C GLN A 27 -8.90 2.51 -4.23
N GLU A 28 -9.67 3.32 -3.49
CA GLU A 28 -9.26 3.80 -2.16
C GLU A 28 -9.07 2.65 -1.18
N LEU A 29 -9.95 1.65 -1.22
CA LEU A 29 -9.80 0.42 -0.43
C LEU A 29 -8.50 -0.32 -0.79
N ALA A 30 -8.16 -0.39 -2.08
CA ALA A 30 -6.94 -1.04 -2.55
C ALA A 30 -5.69 -0.25 -2.12
N ASP A 31 -5.70 1.07 -2.24
CA ASP A 31 -4.58 1.92 -1.86
C ASP A 31 -4.29 1.81 -0.35
N GLU A 32 -5.33 1.79 0.49
CA GLU A 32 -5.22 1.56 1.94
C GLU A 32 -4.62 0.17 2.23
N ALA A 33 -5.18 -0.89 1.62
CA ALA A 33 -4.74 -2.26 1.84
C ALA A 33 -3.29 -2.49 1.40
N PHE A 34 -2.88 -1.91 0.26
CA PHE A 34 -1.51 -2.01 -0.21
C PHE A 34 -0.54 -1.21 0.65
N ALA A 35 -0.90 0.01 1.06
CA ALA A 35 -0.06 0.80 1.95
C ALA A 35 0.19 0.08 3.28
N ASP A 36 -0.86 -0.49 3.88
CA ASP A 36 -0.75 -1.26 5.11
C ASP A 36 0.11 -2.52 4.95
N LEU A 37 -0.03 -3.24 3.82
CA LEU A 37 0.79 -4.41 3.52
C LEU A 37 2.27 -4.03 3.37
N LEU A 38 2.58 -3.03 2.55
CA LEU A 38 3.94 -2.57 2.30
C LEU A 38 4.61 -2.09 3.60
N LYS A 39 3.87 -1.32 4.42
CA LYS A 39 4.35 -0.86 5.72
C LYS A 39 4.68 -2.00 6.67
N LYS A 40 3.83 -3.04 6.76
CA LYS A 40 4.07 -4.23 7.60
C LYS A 40 5.35 -4.99 7.20
N HIS A 41 5.71 -4.97 5.92
CA HIS A 41 6.93 -5.61 5.40
C HIS A 41 8.14 -4.67 5.29
N GLY A 42 8.05 -3.44 5.82
CA GLY A 42 9.14 -2.47 5.82
C GLY A 42 9.39 -1.81 4.45
N VAL A 43 8.58 -2.12 3.43
CA VAL A 43 8.69 -1.53 2.10
C VAL A 43 8.21 -0.08 2.16
N PRO A 44 8.97 0.89 1.62
CA PRO A 44 8.51 2.27 1.57
C PRO A 44 7.27 2.43 0.69
N ILE A 45 6.25 3.12 1.20
CA ILE A 45 4.97 3.33 0.50
C ILE A 45 5.03 4.49 -0.51
N ASP A 46 5.95 5.43 -0.32
CA ASP A 46 6.17 6.57 -1.21
C ASP A 46 7.66 6.97 -1.25
N LEU A 47 7.99 7.92 -2.13
CA LEU A 47 9.36 8.44 -2.28
C LEU A 47 9.87 9.12 -1.00
N ASN A 48 9.00 9.80 -0.25
CA ASN A 48 9.40 10.49 0.98
C ASN A 48 9.81 9.50 2.08
N ASP A 49 9.01 8.44 2.27
CA ASP A 49 9.29 7.33 3.18
C ASP A 49 10.59 6.62 2.78
N ALA A 50 10.80 6.40 1.48
CA ALA A 50 12.03 5.80 0.96
C ALA A 50 13.26 6.65 1.25
N LEU A 51 13.17 7.96 1.02
CA LEU A 51 14.25 8.91 1.30
C LEU A 51 14.54 9.00 2.80
N ARG A 52 13.50 9.03 3.65
CA ARG A 52 13.66 9.03 5.11
C ARG A 52 14.35 7.77 5.61
N LYS A 53 13.93 6.59 5.14
CA LYS A 53 14.57 5.30 5.50
C LYS A 53 16.03 5.24 5.04
N SER A 54 16.33 5.73 3.83
CA SER A 54 17.69 5.78 3.30
C SER A 54 18.60 6.72 4.10
N ALA A 55 18.09 7.90 4.48
CA ALA A 55 18.81 8.85 5.32
C ALA A 55 19.02 8.31 6.74
N ALA A 56 18.02 7.64 7.33
CA ALA A 56 18.14 6.99 8.64
C ALA A 56 19.19 5.88 8.63
N ALA A 57 19.20 5.01 7.61
CA ALA A 57 20.21 3.97 7.44
C ALA A 57 21.62 4.57 7.29
N SER A 58 21.76 5.65 6.50
CA SER A 58 23.04 6.35 6.31
C SER A 58 23.57 6.96 7.62
N ASN A 59 22.69 7.50 8.46
CA ASN A 59 23.07 8.05 9.77
C ASN A 59 23.40 6.96 10.80
N ALA A 60 22.74 5.80 10.76
CA ALA A 60 23.10 4.66 11.59
C ALA A 60 24.50 4.14 11.23
N GLN A 61 24.82 4.09 9.92
CA GLN A 61 26.14 3.70 9.41
C GLN A 61 27.26 4.65 9.88
N ARG A 62 27.00 5.97 9.92
CA ARG A 62 28.01 6.97 10.35
C ARG A 62 28.30 6.97 11.85
N LYS A 63 27.44 6.35 12.66
CA LYS A 63 27.60 6.28 14.12
C LYS A 63 28.27 4.98 14.59
N GLN A 64 28.55 4.05 13.68
CA GLN A 64 29.39 2.86 13.90
C GLN A 64 30.83 3.18 13.49
#